data_AF-A0A944DC05-F1
#
_entry.id   AF-A0A944DC05-F1
#
_cell.length_a   1.000
_cell.length_b   1.000
_cell.length_c   1.000
_cell.angle_alpha   90.00
_cell.angle_beta   90.00
_cell.angle_gamma   90.00
#
_symmetry.space_group_name_H-M   'P 1'
#
loop_
_entity.id
_entity.type
_entity.pdbx_description
1 polymer ?
#
loop_
_entity_poly.entity_id
_entity_poly.type
_entity_poly.pdbx_seq_one_letter_code
_entity_poly.pdbx_strand_id
1 'polypeptide(L)'
;MIIKLIGSGKELETLEGLVQKSLVELALDDAVKVEKTDDEAYKMEVGVTQNPALAIEEESIDFKDMIFEGEIPEYEEIKSMFLSILGDEEGDMMGCASGSCDGCAGGCE
;
A
#
# COMPACT_ATOMS: atom_id res chain seq x y z
N MET A 1 -2.16 -9.02 6.02
CA MET A 1 -1.78 -8.45 4.71
C MET A 1 -0.28 -8.60 4.51
N ILE A 2 0.19 -8.79 3.28
CA ILE A 2 1.61 -8.94 2.94
C ILE A 2 2.00 -7.82 1.99
N ILE A 3 3.00 -7.02 2.35
CA ILE A 3 3.64 -6.06 1.42
C ILE A 3 4.81 -6.77 0.76
N LYS A 4 4.76 -6.89 -0.56
CA LYS A 4 5.83 -7.44 -1.41
C LYS A 4 6.63 -6.30 -2.02
N LEU A 5 7.89 -6.20 -1.61
CA LEU A 5 8.87 -5.30 -2.19
C LEU A 5 9.61 -6.01 -3.31
N ILE A 6 9.49 -5.46 -4.51
CA ILE A 6 9.91 -6.09 -5.74
C ILE A 6 11.15 -5.38 -6.28
N GLY A 7 12.22 -6.13 -6.50
CA GLY A 7 13.47 -5.60 -7.03
C GLY A 7 14.69 -6.04 -6.24
N SER A 8 15.79 -5.31 -6.37
CA SER A 8 17.06 -5.65 -5.73
C SER A 8 17.94 -4.40 -5.61
N GLY A 9 18.92 -4.45 -4.69
CA GLY A 9 19.92 -3.39 -4.53
C GLY A 9 19.56 -2.31 -3.50
N LYS A 10 20.36 -1.24 -3.47
CA LYS A 10 20.28 -0.18 -2.44
C LYS A 10 18.96 0.58 -2.43
N GLU A 11 18.34 0.72 -3.60
CA GLU A 11 17.05 1.38 -3.75
C GLU A 11 15.96 0.58 -3.03
N LEU A 12 15.96 -0.75 -3.17
CA LEU A 12 15.04 -1.62 -2.44
C LEU A 12 15.30 -1.58 -0.93
N GLU A 13 16.56 -1.59 -0.49
CA GLU A 13 16.91 -1.48 0.94
C GLU A 13 16.43 -0.15 1.53
N THR A 14 16.52 0.94 0.74
CA THR A 14 16.02 2.26 1.14
C THR A 14 14.50 2.24 1.26
N LEU A 15 13.80 1.69 0.26
CA LEU A 15 12.35 1.56 0.29
C LEU A 15 11.86 0.71 1.45
N GLU A 16 12.51 -0.44 1.71
CA GLU A 16 12.20 -1.32 2.83
C GLU A 16 12.33 -0.58 4.17
N GLY A 17 13.40 0.19 4.34
CA GLY A 17 13.61 0.99 5.55
C GLY A 17 12.50 2.03 5.76
N LEU A 18 12.06 2.69 4.68
CA LEU A 18 10.93 3.63 4.75
C LEU A 18 9.63 2.92 5.09
N VAL A 19 9.31 1.81 4.41
CA VAL A 19 8.09 1.03 4.63
C VAL A 19 8.03 0.50 6.06
N GLN A 20 9.07 -0.18 6.54
CA GLN A 20 9.10 -0.71 7.90
C GLN A 20 8.97 0.41 8.93
N LYS A 21 9.66 1.54 8.72
CA LYS A 21 9.54 2.69 9.62
C LYS A 21 8.12 3.24 9.65
N SER A 22 7.46 3.38 8.49
CA SER A 22 6.07 3.81 8.40
C SER A 22 5.13 2.84 9.11
N LEU A 23 5.29 1.53 8.90
CA LEU A 23 4.45 0.53 9.55
C LEU A 23 4.58 0.57 11.08
N VAL A 24 5.80 0.69 11.60
CA VAL A 24 6.04 0.79 13.05
C VAL A 24 5.47 2.08 13.62
N GLU A 25 5.66 3.23 12.95
CA GLU A 25 5.07 4.49 13.41
C GLU A 25 3.52 4.46 13.41
N LEU A 26 2.93 3.73 12.47
CA LEU A 26 1.49 3.54 12.38
C LEU A 26 0.96 2.38 13.24
N ALA A 27 1.83 1.67 13.97
CA ALA A 27 1.51 0.46 14.73
C ALA A 27 0.83 -0.65 13.88
N LEU A 28 1.20 -0.73 12.60
CA LEU A 28 0.72 -1.72 11.62
C LEU A 28 1.71 -2.89 11.45
N ASP A 29 2.86 -2.87 12.12
CA ASP A 29 3.92 -3.87 11.97
C ASP A 29 3.54 -5.27 12.46
N ASP A 30 2.53 -5.39 13.33
CA ASP A 30 1.98 -6.69 13.76
C ASP A 30 0.94 -7.24 12.76
N ALA A 31 0.22 -6.36 12.06
CA ALA A 31 -0.84 -6.72 11.12
C ALA A 31 -0.34 -6.96 9.68
N VAL A 32 0.81 -6.37 9.34
CA VAL A 32 1.35 -6.36 7.98
C VAL A 32 2.73 -7.00 7.94
N LYS A 33 2.87 -8.03 7.11
CA LYS A 33 4.14 -8.71 6.88
C LYS A 33 4.85 -8.12 5.67
N VAL A 34 6.12 -7.74 5.79
CA VAL A 34 6.93 -7.25 4.67
C VAL A 34 7.82 -8.36 4.14
N GLU A 35 7.75 -8.64 2.85
CA GLU A 35 8.58 -9.62 2.16
C GLU A 35 9.22 -9.03 0.89
N LYS A 36 10.39 -9.55 0.52
CA LYS A 36 11.11 -9.15 -0.68
C LYS A 36 11.06 -10.26 -1.72
N THR A 37 10.95 -9.89 -2.98
CA THR A 37 11.05 -10.80 -4.11
C THR A 37 11.70 -10.12 -5.30
N ASP A 38 12.47 -10.86 -6.09
CA ASP A 38 12.92 -10.40 -7.40
C ASP A 38 12.43 -11.31 -8.54
N ASP A 39 11.57 -12.28 -8.22
CA ASP A 39 11.07 -13.28 -9.17
C ASP A 39 10.36 -12.64 -10.36
N GLU A 40 10.85 -12.96 -11.57
CA GLU A 40 10.25 -12.45 -12.82
C GLU A 40 8.83 -12.97 -13.04
N ALA A 41 8.53 -14.19 -12.58
CA ALA A 41 7.18 -14.74 -12.65
C ALA A 41 6.18 -13.93 -11.82
N TYR A 42 6.59 -13.51 -10.62
CA TYR A 42 5.77 -12.68 -9.75
C TYR A 42 5.56 -11.30 -10.37
N LYS A 43 6.62 -10.66 -10.87
CA LYS A 43 6.54 -9.38 -11.58
C LYS A 43 5.53 -9.42 -12.72
N MET A 44 5.56 -10.47 -13.54
CA MET A 44 4.65 -10.62 -14.65
C MET A 44 3.20 -10.86 -14.21
N GLU A 45 2.99 -11.56 -13.09
CA GLU A 45 1.67 -11.80 -12.51
C GLU A 45 1.02 -10.52 -11.98
N VAL A 46 1.80 -9.67 -11.29
CA VAL A 46 1.31 -8.37 -10.77
C VAL A 46 1.43 -7.22 -11.77
N GLY A 47 2.01 -7.45 -12.95
CA GLY A 47 2.15 -6.45 -14.00
C GLY A 47 3.29 -5.43 -13.81
N VAL A 48 4.26 -5.72 -12.95
CA VAL A 48 5.42 -4.85 -12.68
C VAL A 48 6.45 -4.94 -13.81
N THR A 49 6.89 -3.79 -14.29
CA THR A 49 7.88 -3.67 -15.37
C THR A 49 9.16 -2.94 -14.94
N GLN A 50 9.09 -2.14 -13.87
CA GLN A 50 10.19 -1.34 -13.34
C GLN A 50 10.49 -1.67 -11.88
N ASN A 51 11.76 -1.59 -11.47
CA ASN A 51 12.19 -1.78 -10.09
C ASN A 51 12.79 -0.45 -9.54
N PRO A 52 12.67 -0.18 -8.23
CA PRO A 52 11.91 -0.94 -7.24
C PRO A 52 10.40 -0.76 -7.42
N ALA A 53 9.62 -1.75 -6.96
CA ALA A 53 8.16 -1.69 -6.96
C ALA A 53 7.60 -2.22 -5.63
N LEU A 54 6.38 -1.80 -5.30
CA LEU A 54 5.64 -2.25 -4.13
C LEU A 54 4.30 -2.81 -4.56
N ALA A 55 4.04 -4.04 -4.15
CA ALA A 55 2.74 -4.67 -4.28
C ALA A 55 2.21 -5.05 -2.91
N ILE A 56 0.89 -5.08 -2.79
CA ILE A 56 0.19 -5.66 -1.64
C ILE A 56 -0.43 -6.99 -2.04
N GLU A 57 -0.37 -7.95 -1.14
CA GLU A 57 -0.87 -9.31 -1.29
C GLU A 57 -1.75 -9.65 -0.08
N GLU A 58 -2.92 -10.23 -0.33
CA GLU A 58 -3.81 -10.74 0.70
C GLU A 58 -4.19 -12.19 0.41
N GLU A 59 -3.58 -13.11 1.16
CA GLU A 59 -3.78 -14.56 1.02
C GLU A 59 -5.22 -15.00 1.28
N SER A 60 -5.96 -14.25 2.12
CA SER A 60 -7.35 -14.57 2.48
C SER A 60 -8.31 -14.48 1.30
N ILE A 61 -8.01 -13.65 0.30
CA ILE A 61 -8.89 -13.37 -0.84
C ILE A 61 -8.21 -13.49 -2.20
N ASP A 62 -6.98 -14.04 -2.26
CA ASP A 62 -6.14 -14.13 -3.48
C ASP A 62 -6.01 -12.78 -4.20
N PHE A 63 -5.85 -11.71 -3.43
CA PHE A 63 -5.71 -10.35 -3.96
C PHE A 63 -4.24 -9.98 -4.07
N LYS A 64 -3.85 -9.47 -5.24
CA LYS A 64 -2.52 -8.94 -5.51
C LYS A 64 -2.69 -7.66 -6.30
N ASP A 65 -2.11 -6.59 -5.82
CA ASP A 65 -2.19 -5.31 -6.50
C ASP A 65 -0.88 -4.54 -6.40
N MET A 66 -0.50 -3.93 -7.51
CA MET A 66 0.69 -3.11 -7.61
C MET A 66 0.33 -1.68 -7.20
N ILE A 67 0.99 -1.16 -6.16
CA ILE A 67 0.74 0.20 -5.67
C ILE A 67 1.59 1.20 -6.45
N PHE A 68 2.88 0.91 -6.67
CA PHE A 68 3.76 1.73 -7.48
C PHE A 68 4.95 0.93 -8.03
N GLU A 69 5.58 1.45 -9.08
CA GLU A 69 6.79 0.90 -9.70
C GLU A 69 7.73 2.00 -10.21
N GLY A 70 9.04 1.72 -10.25
CA GLY A 70 10.04 2.54 -10.93
C GLY A 70 10.58 3.76 -10.16
N GLU A 71 9.95 4.13 -9.04
CA GLU A 71 10.46 5.17 -8.15
C GLU A 71 10.16 4.88 -6.67
N ILE A 72 10.94 5.49 -5.78
CA ILE A 72 10.73 5.40 -4.33
C ILE A 72 9.99 6.67 -3.90
N PRO A 73 8.71 6.57 -3.50
CA PRO A 73 7.94 7.73 -3.02
C PRO A 73 8.52 8.27 -1.70
N GLU A 74 8.15 9.50 -1.36
CA GLU A 74 8.61 10.12 -0.12
C GLU A 74 7.99 9.44 1.11
N TYR A 75 8.68 9.55 2.26
CA TYR A 75 8.24 8.95 3.51
C TYR A 75 6.80 9.32 3.90
N GLU A 76 6.44 10.60 3.73
CA GLU A 76 5.10 11.10 4.05
C GLU A 76 4.02 10.56 3.10
N GLU A 77 4.38 10.30 1.84
CA GLU A 77 3.48 9.68 0.86
C GLU A 77 3.25 8.20 1.20
N ILE A 78 4.31 7.46 1.54
CA ILE A 78 4.22 6.06 1.97
C ILE A 78 3.27 5.91 3.16
N LYS A 79 3.42 6.77 4.19
CA LYS A 79 2.49 6.77 5.33
C LYS A 79 1.06 7.08 4.91
N SER A 80 0.86 8.10 4.07
CA SER A 80 -0.48 8.51 3.63
C SER A 80 -1.16 7.41 2.81
N MET A 81 -0.39 6.68 2.00
CA MET A 81 -0.86 5.50 1.27
C MET A 81 -1.26 4.38 2.23
N PHE A 82 -0.40 4.03 3.19
CA PHE A 82 -0.75 2.99 4.17
C PHE A 82 -1.96 3.37 5.04
N LEU A 83 -2.08 4.63 5.46
CA LEU A 83 -3.27 5.11 6.15
C LEU A 83 -4.53 5.00 5.27
N SER A 84 -4.44 5.26 3.97
CA SER A 84 -5.59 5.15 3.06
C SER A 84 -5.99 3.69 2.78
N ILE A 85 -5.03 2.75 2.84
CA ILE A 85 -5.27 1.33 2.55
C ILE A 85 -5.63 0.55 3.83
N LEU A 86 -5.01 0.89 4.96
CA LEU A 86 -5.04 0.14 6.22
C LEU A 86 -5.66 0.92 7.39
N GLY A 87 -5.73 2.25 7.31
CA GLY A 87 -6.10 3.13 8.42
C GLY A 87 -7.61 3.29 8.66
N ASP A 88 -8.43 2.32 8.25
CA ASP A 88 -9.90 2.39 8.41
C ASP A 88 -10.40 1.96 9.81
N GLU A 89 -9.53 1.90 10.83
CA GLU A 89 -9.95 1.71 12.22
C GLU A 89 -9.70 2.97 13.06
N GLU A 90 -10.80 3.68 13.31
CA GLU A 90 -11.03 4.80 14.23
C GLU A 90 -10.58 6.21 13.79
N GLY A 91 -11.47 6.87 13.05
CA GLY A 91 -11.52 8.34 13.02
C GLY A 91 -12.41 8.91 11.93
N ASP A 92 -13.66 9.25 12.25
CA ASP A 92 -14.49 10.16 11.47
C ASP A 92 -13.68 11.38 10.96
N MET A 93 -13.38 11.45 9.66
CA MET A 93 -13.31 12.69 8.85
C MET A 93 -12.87 12.43 7.40
N MET A 94 -13.87 12.48 6.50
CA MET A 94 -13.83 13.27 5.27
C MET A 94 -12.63 13.05 4.30
N GLY A 95 -12.81 12.21 3.26
CA GLY A 95 -11.77 12.05 2.23
C GLY A 95 -12.11 11.25 0.96
N CYS A 96 -13.29 11.44 0.36
CA CYS A 96 -13.63 11.17 -1.06
C CYS A 96 -13.14 9.85 -1.73
N ALA A 97 -13.95 8.79 -1.63
CA ALA A 97 -14.18 7.90 -2.77
C ALA A 97 -15.35 8.48 -3.60
N SER A 98 -15.01 9.22 -4.65
CA SER A 98 -15.99 9.75 -5.60
C SER A 98 -16.58 8.60 -6.43
N GLY A 99 -17.91 8.41 -6.42
CA GLY A 99 -18.55 7.68 -7.50
C GLY A 99 -19.82 6.86 -7.24
N SER A 100 -20.74 7.32 -6.38
CA SER A 100 -22.15 6.96 -6.56
C SER A 100 -23.02 8.14 -6.17
N CYS A 101 -23.39 8.91 -7.19
CA CYS A 101 -24.37 9.98 -7.10
C CYS A 101 -25.77 9.37 -6.97
N ASP A 102 -26.27 9.21 -5.75
CA ASP A 102 -27.71 9.11 -5.54
C ASP A 102 -28.07 9.60 -4.13
N GLY A 103 -28.83 10.70 -4.06
CA GLY A 103 -29.64 11.00 -2.89
C GLY A 103 -29.14 12.06 -1.88
N CYS A 104 -28.69 13.24 -2.33
CA CYS A 104 -28.83 14.43 -1.47
C CYS A 104 -30.31 14.84 -1.42
N ALA A 105 -31.08 14.29 -0.47
CA ALA A 105 -32.41 14.80 -0.14
C ALA A 105 -32.73 14.62 1.34
N GLY A 106 -32.87 15.75 2.04
CA GLY A 106 -33.47 15.88 3.37
C GLY A 106 -32.48 15.60 4.50
N GLY A 107 -32.17 16.51 5.40
CA GLY A 107 -32.95 17.61 5.94
C GLY A 107 -32.60 17.64 7.42
N CYS A 108 -32.05 18.75 7.90
CA CYS A 108 -31.79 18.94 9.32
C CYS A 108 -33.13 19.09 10.05
N GLU A 109 -33.36 18.28 11.07
CA GLU A 109 -34.29 18.55 12.18
C GLU A 109 -33.56 18.29 13.51
#